data_AF-A0A8J2L800-F1
#
_entry.id   AF-A0A8J2L800-F1
#
_cell.length_a   1.000
_cell.length_b   1.000
_cell.length_c   1.000
_cell.angle_alpha   90.00
_cell.angle_beta   90.00
_cell.angle_gamma   90.00
#
_symmetry.space_group_name_H-M   'P 1'
#
loop_
_entity.id
_entity.type
_entity.pdbx_description
1 polymer ?
#
loop_
_entity_poly.entity_id
_entity_poly.type
_entity_poly.pdbx_seq_one_letter_code
_entity_poly.pdbx_strand_id
1 'polypeptide(L)'
;MEASRICLLSGIICISFYFLLIEAGESGKCENLDIRMTQAEMMILQECIKEVGAESWTNLSKQHMACFGKCVIIKQNLVDEMGTPHVENIVTAVNQSLPESVRGDLVNLMEQCLNEHAPKVDPKEESCQSYTPLMTCIHVSYLKVCSSSG
;
A
#
# COMPACT_ATOMS: atom_id res chain seq x y z
N MET A 1 54.00 16.11 -6.69
CA MET A 1 52.57 16.17 -7.09
C MET A 1 52.00 14.76 -7.05
N GLU A 2 51.66 14.24 -5.87
CA GLU A 2 51.10 12.88 -5.72
C GLU A 2 49.87 12.82 -4.79
N ALA A 3 49.38 13.97 -4.29
CA ALA A 3 48.26 14.02 -3.35
C ALA A 3 46.87 13.99 -4.01
N SER A 4 46.78 13.99 -5.35
CA SER A 4 45.51 14.20 -6.06
C SER A 4 44.79 12.91 -6.50
N ARG A 5 45.37 11.72 -6.24
CA ARG A 5 44.81 10.43 -6.71
C ARG A 5 44.05 9.62 -5.64
N ILE A 6 44.12 10.02 -4.37
CA ILE A 6 43.53 9.24 -3.26
C ILE A 6 42.03 9.57 -3.05
N CYS A 7 41.56 10.78 -3.40
CA CYS A 7 40.15 11.17 -3.20
C CYS A 7 39.15 10.52 -4.17
N LEU A 8 39.58 10.02 -5.33
CA LEU A 8 38.66 9.41 -6.31
C LEU A 8 38.26 7.98 -5.93
N LEU A 9 39.06 7.27 -5.13
CA LEU A 9 38.79 5.89 -4.75
C LEU A 9 37.86 5.77 -3.53
N SER A 10 37.79 6.77 -2.63
CA SER A 10 36.87 6.70 -1.48
C SER A 10 35.41 7.00 -1.85
N GLY A 11 35.17 7.79 -2.90
CA GLY A 11 33.81 8.09 -3.37
C GLY A 11 33.09 6.88 -3.99
N ILE A 12 33.82 6.01 -4.70
CA ILE A 12 33.25 4.82 -5.37
C ILE A 12 32.85 3.76 -4.33
N ILE A 13 33.61 3.62 -3.24
CA ILE A 13 33.32 2.63 -2.19
C ILE A 13 32.06 3.02 -1.40
N CYS A 14 31.80 4.32 -1.20
CA CYS A 14 30.57 4.76 -0.54
C CYS A 14 29.32 4.51 -1.39
N ILE A 15 29.35 4.76 -2.71
CA ILE A 15 28.18 4.58 -3.57
C ILE A 15 27.79 3.09 -3.69
N SER A 16 28.77 2.19 -3.74
CA SER A 16 28.54 0.74 -3.80
C SER A 16 27.91 0.17 -2.51
N PHE A 17 28.17 0.79 -1.35
CA PHE A 17 27.59 0.36 -0.07
C PHE A 17 26.13 0.83 0.11
N TYR A 18 25.71 1.91 -0.55
CA TYR A 18 24.32 2.39 -0.50
C TYR A 18 23.34 1.43 -1.22
N PHE A 19 23.78 0.73 -2.26
CA PHE A 19 22.91 -0.20 -3.00
C PHE A 19 22.64 -1.52 -2.26
N LEU A 20 23.50 -1.94 -1.34
CA LEU A 20 23.38 -3.22 -0.63
C LEU A 20 22.48 -3.18 0.62
N LEU A 21 22.02 -2.01 1.05
CA LEU A 21 21.18 -1.85 2.24
C LEU A 21 19.67 -1.85 1.95
N ILE A 22 19.24 -2.10 0.70
CA ILE A 22 17.83 -2.05 0.29
C ILE A 22 17.26 -3.46 0.08
N GLU A 23 17.38 -4.36 1.05
CA GLU A 23 16.58 -5.61 1.07
C GLU A 23 16.17 -5.97 2.50
N ALA A 24 15.24 -5.19 3.05
CA ALA A 24 14.45 -5.59 4.20
C ALA A 24 13.01 -5.07 4.02
N GLY A 25 12.35 -5.52 2.96
CA GLY A 25 10.89 -5.40 2.88
C GLY A 25 10.28 -6.44 3.81
N GLU A 26 9.51 -6.01 4.81
CA GLU A 26 8.66 -6.92 5.58
C GLU A 26 7.69 -7.59 4.62
N SER A 27 7.82 -8.90 4.39
CA SER A 27 6.94 -9.63 3.48
C SER A 27 5.63 -9.98 4.18
N GLY A 28 4.51 -9.52 3.63
CA GLY A 28 3.19 -10.05 3.95
C GLY A 28 3.00 -11.36 3.18
N LYS A 29 2.58 -12.44 3.84
CA LYS A 29 2.23 -13.68 3.16
C LYS A 29 0.75 -13.66 2.76
N CYS A 30 0.48 -14.04 1.52
CA CYS A 30 -0.86 -14.36 1.03
C CYS A 30 -0.78 -15.69 0.26
N GLU A 31 -1.52 -16.71 0.69
CA GLU A 31 -1.39 -18.07 0.13
C GLU A 31 0.04 -18.63 0.11
N ASN A 32 0.83 -18.32 1.15
CA ASN A 32 2.28 -18.64 1.23
C ASN A 32 3.16 -17.95 0.17
N LEU A 33 2.61 -17.01 -0.59
CA LEU A 33 3.35 -16.15 -1.51
C LEU A 33 3.77 -14.87 -0.78
N ASP A 34 5.04 -14.51 -0.91
CA ASP A 34 5.55 -13.23 -0.42
C ASP A 34 4.98 -12.11 -1.32
N ILE A 35 4.08 -11.31 -0.77
CA ILE A 35 3.65 -10.07 -1.39
C ILE A 35 4.81 -9.09 -1.25
N ARG A 36 5.44 -8.77 -2.38
CA ARG A 36 6.52 -7.78 -2.44
C ARG A 36 5.92 -6.41 -2.73
N MET A 37 6.03 -5.51 -1.77
CA MET A 37 5.77 -4.09 -1.99
C MET A 37 7.05 -3.43 -2.52
N THR A 38 6.89 -2.57 -3.51
CA THR A 38 7.94 -1.67 -3.97
C THR A 38 8.34 -0.69 -2.87
N GLN A 39 9.55 -0.14 -2.96
CA GLN A 39 10.01 0.89 -2.03
C GLN A 39 9.07 2.11 -2.02
N ALA A 40 8.52 2.49 -3.18
CA ALA A 40 7.57 3.59 -3.31
C ALA A 40 6.26 3.31 -2.56
N GLU A 41 5.70 2.11 -2.71
CA GLU A 41 4.50 1.70 -1.96
C GLU A 41 4.78 1.72 -0.44
N MET A 42 5.93 1.19 0.00
CA MET A 42 6.33 1.20 1.41
C MET A 42 6.43 2.62 1.98
N MET A 43 6.98 3.57 1.21
CA MET A 43 7.03 4.98 1.63
C MET A 43 5.63 5.56 1.79
N ILE A 44 4.71 5.29 0.85
CA ILE A 44 3.32 5.74 0.95
C ILE A 44 2.65 5.18 2.21
N LEU A 45 2.83 3.89 2.50
CA LEU A 45 2.27 3.28 3.71
C LEU A 45 2.82 3.94 4.98
N GLN A 46 4.13 4.17 5.06
CA GLN A 46 4.77 4.84 6.20
C GLN A 46 4.29 6.28 6.38
N GLU A 47 4.10 7.02 5.29
CA GLU A 47 3.52 8.36 5.34
C GLU A 47 2.09 8.32 5.88
N CYS A 48 1.26 7.41 5.38
CA CYS A 48 -0.13 7.29 5.83
C CYS A 48 -0.26 6.84 7.29
N ILE A 49 0.61 5.95 7.77
CA ILE A 49 0.66 5.55 9.19
C ILE A 49 0.94 6.78 10.08
N LYS A 50 1.91 7.61 9.68
CA LYS A 50 2.24 8.86 10.40
C LYS A 50 1.10 9.87 10.34
N GLU A 51 0.45 10.01 9.19
CA GLU A 51 -0.65 10.94 8.97
C GLU A 51 -1.84 10.64 9.89
N VAL A 52 -2.13 9.36 10.13
CA VAL A 52 -3.19 8.94 11.07
C VAL A 52 -2.73 8.84 12.52
N GLY A 53 -1.49 9.26 12.83
CA GLY A 53 -0.95 9.25 14.19
C GLY A 53 -0.72 7.85 14.78
N ALA A 54 -0.52 6.83 13.94
CA ALA A 54 -0.17 5.49 14.39
C ALA A 54 1.35 5.27 14.42
N GLU A 55 1.82 4.40 15.33
CA GLU A 55 3.25 4.06 15.43
C GLU A 55 3.69 3.07 14.35
N SER A 56 2.79 2.14 13.99
CA SER A 56 3.03 1.09 13.00
C SER A 56 1.71 0.64 12.36
N TRP A 57 1.79 -0.05 11.22
CA TRP A 57 0.62 -0.63 10.56
C TRP A 57 -0.05 -1.71 11.42
N THR A 58 0.73 -2.42 12.24
CA THR A 58 0.23 -3.43 13.19
C THR A 58 -0.52 -2.84 14.38
N ASN A 59 -0.37 -1.53 14.64
CA ASN A 59 -1.05 -0.80 15.71
C ASN A 59 -2.12 0.17 15.18
N LEU A 60 -2.62 -0.06 13.96
CA LEU A 60 -3.73 0.73 13.43
C LEU A 60 -5.02 0.38 14.19
N SER A 61 -5.51 1.35 14.97
CA SER A 61 -6.82 1.24 15.61
C SER A 61 -7.93 1.14 14.54
N LYS A 62 -9.09 0.60 14.91
CA LYS A 62 -10.27 0.59 14.02
C LYS A 62 -10.64 1.99 13.50
N GLN A 63 -10.42 3.02 14.32
CA GLN A 63 -10.69 4.41 13.95
C GLN A 63 -9.67 4.91 12.91
N HIS A 64 -8.40 4.48 13.01
CA HIS A 64 -7.35 4.89 12.07
C HIS A 64 -7.42 4.15 10.74
N MET A 65 -7.96 2.93 10.68
CA MET A 65 -8.00 2.13 9.45
C MET A 65 -8.69 2.84 8.28
N ALA A 66 -9.80 3.54 8.53
CA ALA A 66 -10.54 4.24 7.48
C ALA A 66 -9.72 5.42 6.90
N CYS A 67 -9.13 6.24 7.77
CA CYS A 67 -8.25 7.33 7.32
C CYS A 67 -6.97 6.84 6.67
N PHE A 68 -6.41 5.74 7.18
CA PHE A 68 -5.23 5.11 6.59
C PHE A 68 -5.54 4.65 5.16
N GLY A 69 -6.66 3.94 4.97
CA GLY A 69 -7.11 3.50 3.65
C GLY A 69 -7.40 4.66 2.69
N LYS A 70 -8.06 5.73 3.18
CA LYS A 70 -8.25 6.98 2.42
C LYS A 70 -6.92 7.55 1.94
N CYS A 71 -5.95 7.70 2.85
CA CYS A 71 -4.63 8.24 2.53
C CYS A 71 -3.92 7.41 1.45
N VAL A 72 -3.91 6.08 1.58
CA VAL A 72 -3.25 5.19 0.62
C VAL A 72 -3.89 5.29 -0.76
N ILE A 73 -5.22 5.24 -0.85
CA ILE A 73 -5.96 5.31 -2.12
C ILE A 73 -5.70 6.65 -2.83
N ILE A 74 -5.66 7.75 -2.10
CA ILE A 74 -5.37 9.07 -2.68
C ILE A 74 -3.92 9.16 -3.15
N LYS A 75 -2.94 8.79 -2.31
CA LYS A 75 -1.51 8.91 -2.65
C LYS A 75 -1.06 7.96 -3.76
N GLN A 76 -1.74 6.83 -3.93
CA GLN A 76 -1.50 5.91 -5.05
C GLN A 76 -2.27 6.29 -6.32
N ASN A 77 -2.97 7.43 -6.34
CA ASN A 77 -3.77 7.88 -7.48
C ASN A 77 -4.85 6.85 -7.90
N LEU A 78 -5.43 6.17 -6.91
CA LEU A 78 -6.48 5.17 -7.09
C LEU A 78 -7.89 5.78 -7.03
N VAL A 79 -7.96 7.07 -7.33
CA VAL A 79 -9.18 7.88 -7.30
C VAL A 79 -9.47 8.47 -8.68
N ASP A 80 -10.71 8.90 -8.88
CA ASP A 80 -11.12 9.69 -10.04
C ASP A 80 -10.78 11.18 -9.87
N GLU A 81 -11.18 12.00 -10.85
CA GLU A 81 -10.97 13.46 -10.82
C GLU A 81 -11.66 14.17 -9.64
N MET A 82 -12.64 13.52 -9.00
CA MET A 82 -13.36 14.04 -7.84
C MET A 82 -12.75 13.56 -6.51
N GLY A 83 -11.72 12.70 -6.55
CA GLY A 83 -11.10 12.10 -5.37
C GLY A 83 -11.82 10.86 -4.85
N THR A 84 -12.81 10.33 -5.59
CA THR A 84 -13.58 9.13 -5.21
C THR A 84 -12.81 7.88 -5.65
N PRO A 85 -12.80 6.78 -4.87
CA PRO A 85 -12.16 5.53 -5.27
C PRO A 85 -12.60 5.06 -6.66
N HIS A 86 -11.66 4.91 -7.60
CA HIS A 86 -11.92 4.53 -8.98
C HIS A 86 -11.69 3.03 -9.17
N VAL A 87 -12.74 2.30 -9.57
CA VAL A 87 -12.73 0.82 -9.67
C VAL A 87 -11.58 0.32 -10.54
N GLU A 88 -11.46 0.85 -11.75
CA GLU A 88 -10.45 0.38 -12.71
C GLU A 88 -9.02 0.66 -12.25
N ASN A 89 -8.78 1.79 -11.55
CA ASN A 89 -7.45 2.12 -11.05
C ASN A 89 -7.04 1.14 -9.95
N ILE A 90 -7.96 0.84 -9.03
CA ILE A 90 -7.73 -0.08 -7.92
C ILE A 90 -7.52 -1.50 -8.44
N VAL A 91 -8.39 -1.98 -9.33
CA VAL A 91 -8.25 -3.32 -9.93
C VAL A 91 -6.94 -3.44 -10.70
N THR A 92 -6.55 -2.40 -11.45
CA THR A 92 -5.27 -2.37 -12.16
C THR A 92 -4.09 -2.47 -11.20
N ALA A 93 -4.13 -1.73 -10.09
CA ALA A 93 -3.07 -1.78 -9.08
C ALA A 93 -2.95 -3.18 -8.44
N VAL A 94 -4.08 -3.80 -8.07
CA VAL A 94 -4.10 -5.18 -7.54
C VAL A 94 -3.52 -6.17 -8.56
N ASN A 95 -3.89 -6.01 -9.83
CA ASN A 95 -3.35 -6.81 -10.93
C ASN A 95 -1.88 -6.53 -11.24
N GLN A 96 -1.26 -5.49 -10.70
CA GLN A 96 0.17 -5.25 -10.85
C GLN A 96 0.96 -5.75 -9.64
N SER A 97 0.40 -5.61 -8.44
CA SER A 97 1.11 -5.90 -7.19
C SER A 97 0.99 -7.35 -6.71
N LEU A 98 -0.04 -8.10 -7.13
CA LEU A 98 -0.25 -9.50 -6.68
C LEU A 98 0.10 -10.52 -7.77
N PRO A 99 0.42 -11.78 -7.43
CA PRO A 99 0.56 -12.85 -8.42
C PRO A 99 -0.82 -13.34 -8.93
N GLU A 100 -0.86 -13.84 -10.18
CA GLU A 100 -2.10 -14.26 -10.85
C GLU A 100 -2.93 -15.27 -10.05
N SER A 101 -2.26 -16.17 -9.32
CA SER A 101 -2.91 -17.19 -8.48
C SER A 101 -3.84 -16.62 -7.40
N VAL A 102 -3.58 -15.39 -6.95
CA VAL A 102 -4.34 -14.72 -5.87
C VAL A 102 -5.33 -13.68 -6.42
N ARG A 103 -5.07 -13.15 -7.63
CA ARG A 103 -5.83 -12.01 -8.18
C ARG A 103 -7.30 -12.33 -8.39
N GLY A 104 -7.64 -13.49 -8.94
CA GLY A 104 -8.99 -13.77 -9.44
C GLY A 104 -10.08 -13.55 -8.39
N ASP A 105 -9.97 -14.25 -7.26
CA ASP A 105 -10.96 -14.16 -6.18
C ASP A 105 -10.91 -12.80 -5.46
N LEU A 106 -9.70 -12.25 -5.27
CA LEU A 106 -9.55 -10.97 -4.58
C LEU A 106 -10.12 -9.80 -5.40
N VAL A 107 -9.83 -9.74 -6.70
CA VAL A 107 -10.34 -8.70 -7.61
C VAL A 107 -11.87 -8.73 -7.63
N ASN A 108 -12.48 -9.90 -7.79
CA ASN A 108 -13.93 -10.04 -7.79
C ASN A 108 -14.57 -9.51 -6.50
N LEU A 109 -13.98 -9.83 -5.34
CA LEU A 109 -14.47 -9.36 -4.05
C LEU A 109 -14.22 -7.85 -3.85
N MET A 110 -13.09 -7.33 -4.31
CA MET A 110 -12.79 -5.90 -4.24
C MET A 110 -13.71 -5.07 -5.15
N GLU A 111 -13.99 -5.53 -6.36
CA GLU A 111 -14.97 -4.90 -7.26
C GLU A 111 -16.36 -4.83 -6.62
N GLN A 112 -16.81 -5.90 -5.96
CA GLN A 112 -18.06 -5.89 -5.20
C GLN A 112 -18.05 -4.81 -4.11
N CYS A 113 -16.99 -4.76 -3.30
CA CYS A 113 -16.84 -3.72 -2.28
C CYS A 113 -16.88 -2.30 -2.85
N LEU A 114 -16.19 -2.07 -3.98
CA LEU A 114 -16.10 -0.76 -4.61
C LEU A 114 -17.44 -0.34 -5.20
N ASN A 115 -18.10 -1.23 -5.94
CA ASN A 115 -19.42 -0.95 -6.52
C ASN A 115 -20.48 -0.67 -5.45
N GLU A 116 -20.41 -1.35 -4.30
CA GLU A 116 -21.36 -1.15 -3.21
C GLU A 116 -21.09 0.11 -2.37
N HIS A 117 -19.81 0.41 -2.09
CA HIS A 117 -19.44 1.41 -1.07
C HIS A 117 -18.76 2.65 -1.63
N ALA A 118 -18.06 2.61 -2.77
CA ALA A 118 -17.39 3.80 -3.32
C ALA A 118 -18.36 4.96 -3.63
N PRO A 119 -19.59 4.75 -4.15
CA PRO A 119 -20.55 5.84 -4.37
C PRO A 119 -21.03 6.55 -3.08
N LYS A 120 -20.73 5.98 -1.90
CA LYS A 120 -21.13 6.51 -0.59
C LYS A 120 -19.98 7.25 0.12
N VAL A 121 -18.80 7.25 -0.49
CA VAL A 121 -17.60 7.90 0.04
C VAL A 121 -17.70 9.40 -0.18
N ASP A 122 -17.43 10.18 0.87
CA ASP A 122 -17.19 11.62 0.73
C ASP A 122 -15.67 11.87 0.75
N PRO A 123 -15.05 12.18 -0.40
CA PRO A 123 -13.61 12.38 -0.48
C PRO A 123 -13.14 13.62 0.32
N LYS A 124 -14.05 14.57 0.60
CA LYS A 124 -13.74 15.82 1.32
C LYS A 124 -13.93 15.69 2.82
N GLU A 125 -14.52 14.59 3.31
CA GLU A 125 -14.74 14.37 4.73
C GLU A 125 -13.42 14.16 5.48
N GLU A 126 -13.13 14.99 6.48
CA GLU A 126 -11.89 14.91 7.28
C GLU A 126 -11.88 13.73 8.26
N SER A 127 -13.04 13.27 8.74
CA SER A 127 -13.15 12.18 9.71
C SER A 127 -12.93 10.79 9.11
N CYS A 128 -12.95 10.69 7.77
CA CYS A 128 -12.86 9.46 6.99
C CYS A 128 -13.95 8.41 7.31
N GLN A 129 -15.03 8.79 8.03
CA GLN A 129 -16.07 7.84 8.43
C GLN A 129 -16.77 7.20 7.23
N SER A 130 -17.02 7.97 6.17
CA SER A 130 -17.58 7.51 4.89
C SER A 130 -16.73 6.45 4.19
N TYR A 131 -15.43 6.36 4.48
CA TYR A 131 -14.54 5.31 3.97
C TYR A 131 -14.64 4.00 4.75
N THR A 132 -15.18 4.01 5.97
CA THR A 132 -15.19 2.84 6.87
C THR A 132 -15.83 1.60 6.24
N PRO A 133 -17.03 1.68 5.61
CA PRO A 133 -17.65 0.49 5.02
C PRO A 133 -16.80 -0.10 3.90
N LEU A 134 -16.27 0.76 3.02
CA LEU A 134 -15.42 0.34 1.91
C LEU A 134 -14.12 -0.32 2.41
N MET A 135 -13.40 0.34 3.31
CA MET A 135 -12.12 -0.19 3.83
C MET A 135 -12.32 -1.49 4.61
N THR A 136 -13.41 -1.59 5.37
CA THR A 136 -13.77 -2.83 6.07
C THR A 136 -14.05 -3.96 5.08
N CYS A 137 -14.84 -3.69 4.04
CA CYS A 137 -15.14 -4.68 3.01
C CYS A 137 -13.87 -5.17 2.32
N ILE A 138 -13.01 -4.26 1.85
CA ILE A 138 -11.73 -4.60 1.20
C ILE A 138 -10.85 -5.42 2.14
N HIS A 139 -10.72 -5.02 3.41
CA HIS A 139 -9.91 -5.73 4.38
C HIS A 139 -10.42 -7.16 4.63
N VAL A 140 -11.74 -7.33 4.80
CA VAL A 140 -12.36 -8.65 4.97
C VAL A 140 -12.17 -9.52 3.73
N SER A 141 -12.32 -8.95 2.53
CA SER A 141 -12.07 -9.64 1.26
C SER A 141 -10.62 -10.10 1.13
N TYR A 142 -9.67 -9.23 1.51
CA TYR A 142 -8.26 -9.57 1.58
C TYR A 142 -8.00 -10.73 2.55
N LEU A 143 -8.51 -10.66 3.79
CA LEU A 143 -8.34 -11.75 4.76
C LEU A 143 -8.98 -13.07 4.29
N LYS A 144 -10.13 -12.99 3.62
CA LYS A 144 -10.81 -14.18 3.08
C LYS A 144 -9.96 -14.93 2.06
N VAL A 145 -9.20 -14.22 1.23
CA VAL A 145 -8.32 -14.83 0.22
C VAL A 145 -6.95 -15.15 0.82
N CYS A 146 -6.35 -14.21 1.53
CA CYS A 146 -4.95 -14.28 1.95
C CYS A 146 -4.71 -14.91 3.33
N SER A 147 -5.73 -14.99 4.19
CA SER A 147 -5.62 -15.60 5.53
C SER A 147 -6.33 -16.95 5.66
N SER A 148 -7.02 -17.41 4.63
CA SER A 148 -7.69 -18.72 4.61
C SER A 148 -6.77 -19.88 4.22
N SER A 149 -5.50 -19.61 3.89
CA SER A 149 -4.50 -20.57 3.41
C SER A 149 -3.40 -20.89 4.44
N GLY A 150 -3.69 -20.68 5.73
CA GLY A 150 -2.89 -21.11 6.88
C GLY A 150 -3.42 -22.38 7.52
#